data_AF-A0A2A2H8L0-F1
#
_entry.id   AF-A0A2A2H8L0-F1
#
_cell.length_a   1.000
_cell.length_b   1.000
_cell.length_c   1.000
_cell.angle_alpha   90.00
_cell.angle_beta   90.00
_cell.angle_gamma   90.00
#
_symmetry.space_group_name_H-M   'P 1'
#
loop_
_entity.id
_entity.type
_entity.pdbx_description
1 polymer ?
#
loop_
_entity_poly.entity_id
_entity_poly.type
_entity_poly.pdbx_seq_one_letter_code
_entity_poly.pdbx_strand_id
1 'polypeptide(L)'
;MDKDIKKLLELNEELTEINTEWLNLKQNSKELDIELMEFGTEKWEEYLNRSITGITTDEINRLVSQDSTFIHIKKAKLEREILKLEFESNTKFRELRSQEAIVNRKTALIQS
;
A
#
# COMPACT_ATOMS: atom_id res chain seq x y z
N MET A 1 16.25 -29.61 13.38
CA MET A 1 14.93 -28.94 13.30
C MET A 1 14.13 -29.65 12.21
N ASP A 2 12.87 -30.02 12.48
CA ASP A 2 11.99 -30.65 11.49
C ASP A 2 11.81 -29.71 10.28
N LYS A 3 11.89 -30.25 9.06
CA LYS A 3 11.79 -29.48 7.82
C LYS A 3 10.46 -28.72 7.72
N ASP A 4 9.37 -29.28 8.24
CA ASP A 4 8.05 -28.68 8.19
C ASP A 4 7.87 -27.57 9.22
N ILE A 5 8.51 -27.71 10.39
CA ILE A 5 8.57 -26.64 11.40
C ILE A 5 9.42 -25.48 10.87
N LYS A 6 10.57 -25.78 10.24
CA LYS A 6 11.41 -24.76 9.60
C LYS A 6 10.62 -23.96 8.56
N LYS A 7 9.92 -24.66 7.66
CA LYS A 7 9.10 -24.03 6.61
C LYS A 7 7.95 -23.19 7.18
N LEU A 8 7.35 -23.61 8.30
CA LEU A 8 6.29 -22.86 8.96
C LEU A 8 6.82 -21.53 9.53
N LEU A 9 8.01 -21.54 10.13
CA LEU A 9 8.68 -20.32 10.61
C LEU A 9 9.04 -19.38 9.45
N GLU A 10 9.61 -19.91 8.36
CA GLU A 10 9.93 -19.14 7.15
C GLU A 10 8.69 -18.46 6.57
N LEU A 11 7.57 -19.19 6.42
CA LEU A 11 6.30 -18.61 5.94
C LEU A 11 5.75 -17.52 6.86
N ASN A 12 5.96 -17.64 8.17
CA ASN A 12 5.50 -16.65 9.14
C ASN A 12 6.36 -15.37 9.13
N GLU A 13 7.67 -15.51 8.93
CA GLU A 13 8.59 -14.38 8.71
C GLU A 13 8.24 -13.64 7.42
N GLU A 14 8.08 -14.35 6.30
CA GLU A 14 7.67 -13.77 5.02
C GLU A 14 6.34 -13.01 5.13
N LEU A 15 5.33 -13.58 5.82
CA LEU A 15 4.05 -12.90 6.06
C LEU A 15 4.20 -11.63 6.89
N THR A 16 5.12 -11.63 7.87
CA THR A 16 5.37 -10.47 8.72
C THR A 16 5.99 -9.34 7.90
N GLU A 17 6.93 -9.66 7.00
CA GLU A 17 7.54 -8.68 6.09
C GLU A 17 6.51 -8.07 5.13
N ILE A 18 5.73 -8.91 4.44
CA ILE A 18 4.68 -8.46 3.51
C ILE A 18 3.67 -7.55 4.22
N ASN A 19 3.22 -7.92 5.42
CA ASN A 19 2.24 -7.14 6.16
C ASN A 19 2.82 -5.81 6.67
N THR A 20 4.11 -5.77 7.01
CA THR A 20 4.80 -4.54 7.40
C THR A 20 4.89 -3.58 6.23
N GLU A 21 5.29 -4.08 5.05
CA GLU A 21 5.33 -3.27 3.83
C GLU A 21 3.93 -2.76 3.45
N TRP A 22 2.93 -3.63 3.50
CA TRP A 22 1.53 -3.26 3.22
C TRP A 22 1.02 -2.15 4.15
N LEU A 23 1.32 -2.22 5.45
CA LEU A 23 0.96 -1.18 6.42
C LEU A 23 1.61 0.16 6.09
N ASN A 24 2.90 0.15 5.76
CA ASN A 24 3.64 1.37 5.37
C ASN A 24 3.03 1.99 4.10
N LEU A 25 2.72 1.18 3.09
CA LEU A 25 2.07 1.69 1.88
C LEU A 25 0.67 2.23 2.16
N LYS A 26 -0.14 1.58 3.01
CA LYS A 26 -1.44 2.11 3.42
C LYS A 26 -1.32 3.45 4.15
N GLN A 27 -0.26 3.67 4.93
CA GLN A 27 0.02 4.97 5.56
C GLN A 27 0.35 6.03 4.51
N ASN A 28 1.29 5.75 3.60
CA ASN A 28 1.63 6.64 2.49
C ASN A 28 0.39 7.00 1.63
N SER A 29 -0.54 6.06 1.46
CA SER A 29 -1.78 6.30 0.71
C SER A 29 -2.66 7.35 1.38
N LYS A 30 -2.73 7.33 2.71
CA LYS A 30 -3.50 8.30 3.49
C LYS A 30 -2.84 9.67 3.48
N GLU A 31 -1.51 9.72 3.49
CA GLU A 31 -0.77 10.99 3.35
C GLU A 31 -1.04 11.63 1.99
N LEU A 32 -1.10 10.85 0.92
CA LEU A 32 -1.50 11.34 -0.40
C LEU A 32 -2.96 11.84 -0.45
N ASP A 33 -3.86 11.24 0.32
CA ASP A 33 -5.24 11.73 0.45
C ASP A 33 -5.29 13.11 1.11
N ILE A 34 -4.46 13.33 2.12
CA ILE A 34 -4.30 14.64 2.77
C ILE A 34 -3.68 15.63 1.79
N GLU A 35 -2.63 15.25 1.06
CA GLU A 35 -1.98 16.10 0.04
C GLU A 35 -2.98 16.54 -1.05
N LEU A 36 -3.86 15.63 -1.50
CA LEU A 36 -4.94 15.97 -2.44
C LEU A 36 -5.94 16.99 -1.86
N MET A 37 -6.26 16.86 -0.57
CA MET A 37 -7.20 17.74 0.11
C MET A 37 -6.60 19.15 0.30
N GLU A 38 -5.35 19.23 0.78
CA GLU A 38 -4.60 20.47 0.94
C GLU A 38 -4.34 21.16 -0.40
N PHE A 39 -4.07 20.39 -1.45
CA PHE A 39 -3.99 20.91 -2.82
C PHE A 39 -5.30 21.59 -3.25
N GLY A 40 -6.45 21.05 -2.88
CA GLY A 40 -7.75 21.64 -3.16
C GLY A 40 -7.95 23.01 -2.49
N THR A 41 -7.33 23.25 -1.34
CA THR A 41 -7.55 24.47 -0.53
C THR A 41 -6.44 25.51 -0.68
N GLU A 42 -5.18 25.15 -0.44
CA GLU A 42 -4.08 26.11 -0.34
C GLU A 42 -3.51 26.51 -1.70
N LYS A 43 -3.33 25.54 -2.60
CA LYS A 43 -2.82 25.79 -3.95
C LYS A 43 -3.80 26.61 -4.76
N TRP A 44 -5.11 26.39 -4.58
CA TRP A 44 -6.13 27.16 -5.24
C TRP A 44 -6.08 28.66 -4.86
N GLU A 45 -5.87 28.97 -3.57
CA GLU A 45 -5.65 30.36 -3.12
C GLU A 45 -4.34 30.95 -3.66
N GLU A 46 -3.25 30.17 -3.70
CA GLU A 46 -1.98 30.59 -4.32
C GLU A 46 -2.18 30.96 -5.80
N TYR A 47 -2.88 30.11 -6.56
CA TYR A 47 -3.16 30.36 -7.97
C TYR A 47 -4.10 31.55 -8.19
N LEU A 48 -5.12 31.71 -7.35
CA LEU A 48 -5.98 32.89 -7.38
C LEU A 48 -5.17 34.18 -7.17
N ASN A 49 -4.24 34.21 -6.21
CA ASN A 49 -3.36 35.36 -6.00
C ASN A 49 -2.44 35.61 -7.20
N ARG A 50 -1.97 34.57 -7.87
CA ARG A 50 -1.18 34.71 -9.11
C ARG A 50 -2.01 35.22 -10.30
N SER A 51 -3.31 34.93 -10.35
CA SER A 51 -4.21 35.49 -11.37
C SER A 51 -4.26 37.03 -11.29
N ILE A 52 -4.22 37.58 -10.07
CA ILE A 52 -4.17 39.03 -9.81
C ILE A 52 -2.87 39.64 -10.36
N THR A 53 -1.77 38.86 -10.41
CA THR A 53 -0.48 39.30 -10.97
C THR A 53 -0.37 39.19 -12.50
N GLY A 54 -1.44 38.80 -13.20
CA GLY A 54 -1.51 38.80 -14.66
C GLY A 54 -1.29 37.43 -15.31
N ILE A 55 -1.26 36.33 -14.54
CA ILE A 55 -1.36 34.98 -15.11
C ILE A 55 -2.80 34.74 -15.56
N THR A 56 -2.97 34.17 -16.75
CA THR A 56 -4.31 33.88 -17.28
C THR A 56 -5.00 32.77 -16.49
N THR A 57 -6.33 32.81 -16.43
CA THR A 57 -7.14 31.72 -15.85
C THR A 57 -6.83 30.37 -16.52
N ASP A 58 -6.53 30.37 -17.82
CA ASP A 58 -6.18 29.16 -18.57
C ASP A 58 -4.84 28.56 -18.14
N GLU A 59 -3.82 29.39 -17.89
CA GLU A 59 -2.53 28.92 -17.35
C GLU A 59 -2.66 28.37 -15.93
N ILE A 60 -3.50 28.99 -15.10
CA ILE A 60 -3.82 28.49 -13.76
C ILE A 60 -4.50 27.13 -13.84
N ASN A 61 -5.55 27.01 -14.67
CA ASN A 61 -6.26 25.76 -14.85
C ASN A 61 -5.32 24.64 -15.35
N ARG A 62 -4.37 24.98 -16.23
CA ARG A 62 -3.37 24.04 -16.71
C ARG A 62 -2.42 23.57 -15.59
N LEU A 63 -1.90 24.50 -14.78
CA LEU A 63 -1.00 24.16 -13.67
C LEU A 63 -1.71 23.31 -12.62
N VAL A 64 -2.93 23.70 -12.24
CA VAL A 64 -3.77 22.94 -11.30
C VAL A 64 -4.05 21.54 -11.82
N SER A 65 -4.37 21.41 -13.10
CA SER A 65 -4.63 20.11 -13.73
C SER A 65 -3.38 19.23 -13.77
N GLN A 66 -2.20 19.79 -14.04
CA GLN A 66 -0.94 19.05 -14.08
C GLN A 66 -0.55 18.51 -12.70
N ASP A 67 -0.60 19.35 -11.67
CA ASP A 67 -0.22 18.97 -10.32
C ASP A 67 -1.23 17.98 -9.71
N SER A 68 -2.53 18.21 -9.90
CA SER A 68 -3.57 17.26 -9.51
C SER A 68 -3.39 15.91 -10.20
N THR A 69 -3.15 15.90 -11.52
CA THR A 69 -2.92 14.65 -12.27
C THR A 69 -1.71 13.88 -11.74
N PHE A 70 -0.63 14.59 -11.36
CA PHE A 70 0.57 13.97 -10.81
C PHE A 70 0.29 13.25 -9.48
N ILE A 71 -0.45 13.88 -8.56
CA ILE A 71 -0.82 13.27 -7.28
C ILE A 71 -1.74 12.06 -7.49
N HIS A 72 -2.72 12.16 -8.39
CA HIS A 72 -3.60 11.03 -8.75
C HIS A 72 -2.82 9.84 -9.33
N ILE A 73 -1.83 10.08 -10.19
CA ILE A 73 -0.99 9.01 -10.74
C ILE A 73 -0.15 8.34 -9.65
N LYS A 74 0.43 9.12 -8.72
CA LYS A 74 1.17 8.58 -7.57
C LYS A 74 0.26 7.68 -6.73
N LYS A 75 -0.94 8.16 -6.39
CA LYS A 75 -1.92 7.40 -5.62
C LYS A 75 -2.31 6.11 -6.31
N ALA A 76 -2.65 6.15 -7.60
CA ALA A 76 -3.03 4.95 -8.37
C ALA A 76 -1.89 3.91 -8.43
N LYS A 77 -0.62 4.34 -8.53
CA LYS A 77 0.53 3.43 -8.48
C LYS A 77 0.64 2.75 -7.12
N LEU A 78 0.47 3.52 -6.05
CA LEU A 78 0.52 3.03 -4.68
C LEU A 78 -0.63 2.05 -4.37
N GLU A 79 -1.85 2.38 -4.77
CA GLU A 79 -3.02 1.49 -4.63
C GLU A 79 -2.81 0.16 -5.35
N ARG A 80 -2.20 0.19 -6.53
CA ARG A 80 -1.85 -1.03 -7.27
C ARG A 80 -0.84 -1.90 -6.52
N GLU A 81 0.16 -1.28 -5.89
CA GLU A 81 1.18 -1.98 -5.11
C GLU A 81 0.59 -2.60 -3.84
N ILE A 82 -0.28 -1.84 -3.16
CA ILE A 82 -1.07 -2.32 -2.01
C ILE A 82 -1.88 -3.56 -2.39
N LEU A 83 -2.62 -3.53 -3.51
CA LEU A 83 -3.41 -4.68 -3.98
C LEU A 83 -2.54 -5.91 -4.29
N LYS A 84 -1.32 -5.69 -4.81
CA LYS A 84 -0.37 -6.76 -5.06
C LYS A 84 0.07 -7.44 -3.76
N LEU A 85 0.43 -6.66 -2.74
CA LEU A 85 0.79 -7.18 -1.43
C LEU A 85 -0.38 -7.86 -0.72
N GLU A 86 -1.62 -7.35 -0.87
CA GLU A 86 -2.82 -8.03 -0.34
C GLU A 86 -3.00 -9.41 -0.98
N PHE A 87 -2.78 -9.53 -2.29
CA PHE A 87 -2.84 -10.82 -2.97
C PHE A 87 -1.72 -11.77 -2.53
N GLU A 88 -0.51 -11.26 -2.38
CA GLU A 88 0.65 -12.04 -1.93
C GLU A 88 0.49 -12.54 -0.49
N SER A 89 0.10 -11.65 0.43
CA SER A 89 -0.22 -11.98 1.83
C SER A 89 -1.29 -13.07 1.91
N ASN A 90 -2.38 -12.94 1.15
CA ASN A 90 -3.44 -13.95 1.11
C ASN A 90 -2.96 -15.31 0.59
N THR A 91 -2.06 -15.31 -0.39
CA THR A 91 -1.47 -16.55 -0.94
C THR A 91 -0.59 -17.22 0.11
N LYS A 92 0.32 -16.46 0.74
CA LYS A 92 1.20 -16.94 1.80
C LYS A 92 0.44 -17.42 3.03
N PHE A 93 -0.65 -16.75 3.39
CA PHE A 93 -1.50 -17.18 4.50
C PHE A 93 -2.13 -18.56 4.23
N ARG A 94 -2.57 -18.83 3.00
CA ARG A 94 -3.08 -20.18 2.64
C ARG A 94 -1.99 -21.23 2.72
N GLU A 95 -0.78 -20.91 2.28
CA GLU A 95 0.38 -21.80 2.39
C GLU A 95 0.71 -22.11 3.86
N LEU A 96 0.73 -21.08 4.73
CA LEU A 96 0.95 -21.22 6.17
C LEU A 96 -0.09 -22.15 6.80
N ARG A 97 -1.38 -21.93 6.52
CA ARG A 97 -2.46 -22.78 7.04
C ARG A 97 -2.36 -24.23 6.58
N SER A 98 -1.95 -24.45 5.33
CA SER A 98 -1.67 -25.81 4.84
C SER A 98 -0.49 -26.45 5.57
N GLN A 99 0.57 -25.68 5.84
CA GLN A 99 1.76 -26.15 6.53
C GLN A 99 1.48 -26.46 8.01
N GLU A 100 0.71 -25.61 8.69
CA GLU A 100 0.21 -25.86 10.06
C GLU A 100 -0.56 -27.19 10.15
N ALA A 101 -1.43 -27.47 9.18
CA ALA A 101 -2.18 -28.72 9.14
C ALA A 101 -1.26 -29.95 9.00
N ILE A 102 -0.18 -29.85 8.23
CA ILE A 102 0.81 -30.93 8.08
C ILE A 102 1.54 -31.18 9.40
N VAL A 103 2.04 -30.11 10.03
CA VAL A 103 2.74 -30.21 11.32
C VAL A 103 1.84 -30.81 12.38
N ASN A 104 0.60 -30.32 12.51
CA ASN A 104 -0.36 -30.83 13.49
C ASN A 104 -0.67 -32.32 13.32
N ARG A 105 -0.84 -32.79 12.07
CA ARG A 105 -1.05 -34.22 11.78
C ARG A 105 0.16 -35.05 12.20
N LYS A 106 1.37 -34.59 11.90
CA LYS A 106 2.61 -35.29 12.30
C LYS A 106 2.76 -35.37 13.81
N THR A 107 2.50 -34.26 14.51
CA THR A 107 2.57 -34.22 15.97
C THR A 107 1.57 -35.19 16.60
N ALA A 108 0.34 -35.24 16.08
CA ALA A 108 -0.68 -36.17 16.57
C ALA A 108 -0.27 -37.64 16.40
N LEU A 109 0.37 -38.01 15.28
CA LEU A 109 0.86 -39.37 15.02
C LEU A 109 2.04 -39.78 15.93
N ILE A 110 2.82 -38.83 16.42
CA ILE A 110 3.91 -39.11 17.37
C ILE A 110 3.38 -39.31 18.79
N GLN A 111 2.25 -38.67 19.12
CA GLN A 111 1.64 -38.70 20.45
C GLN A 111 0.65 -39.87 20.66
N SER A 112 0.23 -40.55 19.59
CA SER A 112 -0.62 -41.76 19.60
C SER A 112 0.20 -43.03 19.74
#